data_AF-A0AAQ4CQ16-F1
#
_entry.id   AF-A0AAQ4CQ16-F1
#
_cell.length_a   1.000
_cell.length_b   1.000
_cell.length_c   1.000
_cell.angle_alpha   90.00
_cell.angle_beta   90.00
_cell.angle_gamma   90.00
#
_symmetry.space_group_name_H-M   'P 1'
#
loop_
_entity.id
_entity.type
_entity.pdbx_description
1 polymer ?
#
loop_
_entity_poly.entity_id
_entity_poly.type
_entity_poly.pdbx_seq_one_letter_code
_entity_poly.pdbx_strand_id
1 'polypeptide(L)'
;MEAPVTGIDVSKDKLIMYFQGKFYEFPNDRQGYEEIIKISPKGCKVGIESTGIYHVNLAKYLMGEYDVRIINPFILKKFKDFRGKKSDKNDAKKLAEIVVSMGSEFTTSDARELTSQWDFVTRSIARVKVEEGFDTFGL
;
A
#
# COMPACT_ATOMS: atom_id res chain seq x y z
N MET A 1 -1.75 -15.72 -19.84
CA MET A 1 -2.35 -15.73 -18.50
C MET A 1 -2.20 -14.33 -17.92
N GLU A 2 -3.24 -13.78 -17.33
CA GLU A 2 -3.13 -12.50 -16.61
C GLU A 2 -2.19 -12.66 -15.41
N ALA A 3 -1.40 -11.62 -15.11
CA ALA A 3 -0.50 -11.63 -13.97
C ALA A 3 -1.30 -11.81 -12.66
N PRO A 4 -0.80 -12.59 -11.68
CA PRO A 4 -1.42 -12.68 -10.36
C PRO A 4 -1.59 -11.30 -9.74
N VAL A 5 -2.64 -11.12 -8.92
CA VAL A 5 -2.95 -9.84 -8.28
C VAL A 5 -3.15 -10.04 -6.79
N THR A 6 -2.58 -9.13 -6.00
CA THR A 6 -2.83 -9.01 -4.57
C THR A 6 -3.25 -7.59 -4.20
N GLY A 7 -4.09 -7.47 -3.19
CA GLY A 7 -4.47 -6.19 -2.59
C GLY A 7 -4.06 -6.15 -1.13
N ILE A 8 -3.50 -5.02 -0.69
CA ILE A 8 -2.97 -4.84 0.66
C ILE A 8 -3.56 -3.56 1.27
N ASP A 9 -4.37 -3.73 2.30
CA ASP A 9 -4.77 -2.62 3.19
C ASP A 9 -3.67 -2.38 4.22
N VAL A 10 -3.33 -1.11 4.43
CA VAL A 10 -2.18 -0.68 5.23
C VAL A 10 -2.63 0.25 6.35
N SER A 11 -2.33 -0.17 7.58
CA SER A 11 -2.45 0.65 8.77
C SER A 11 -1.08 0.94 9.36
N LYS A 12 -1.04 1.69 10.48
CA LYS A 12 0.22 2.00 11.18
C LYS A 12 0.99 0.72 11.56
N ASP A 13 0.30 -0.25 12.15
CA ASP A 13 0.94 -1.41 12.80
C ASP A 13 0.70 -2.72 12.05
N LYS A 14 -0.24 -2.75 11.09
CA LYS A 14 -0.73 -3.97 10.45
C LYS A 14 -0.93 -3.84 8.95
N LEU A 15 -0.64 -4.93 8.24
CA LEU A 15 -0.93 -5.15 6.83
C LEU A 15 -1.97 -6.25 6.69
N ILE A 16 -3.04 -6.01 5.93
CA ILE A 16 -4.01 -7.05 5.56
C ILE A 16 -3.87 -7.31 4.07
N MET A 17 -3.39 -8.50 3.72
CA MET A 17 -3.20 -8.93 2.34
C MET A 17 -4.32 -9.87 1.91
N TYR A 18 -4.86 -9.65 0.71
CA TYR A 18 -5.72 -10.57 0.01
C TYR A 18 -5.00 -11.14 -1.21
N PHE A 19 -4.93 -12.46 -1.30
CA PHE A 19 -4.32 -13.16 -2.44
C PHE A 19 -4.99 -14.51 -2.67
N GLN A 20 -5.40 -14.78 -3.91
CA GLN A 20 -5.99 -16.05 -4.34
C GLN A 20 -7.10 -16.60 -3.42
N GLY A 21 -8.02 -15.73 -2.97
CA GLY A 21 -9.13 -16.14 -2.12
C GLY A 21 -8.82 -16.23 -0.63
N LYS A 22 -7.57 -15.98 -0.20
CA LYS A 22 -7.13 -16.05 1.19
C LYS A 22 -6.75 -14.67 1.73
N PHE A 23 -6.90 -14.53 3.04
CA PHE A 23 -6.46 -13.36 3.80
C PHE A 23 -5.24 -13.69 4.65
N TYR A 24 -4.30 -12.77 4.67
CA TYR A 24 -3.09 -12.84 5.49
C TYR A 24 -2.94 -11.54 6.27
N GLU A 25 -2.35 -11.64 7.45
CA GLU A 25 -2.12 -10.52 8.34
C GLU A 25 -0.65 -10.50 8.75
N PHE A 26 -0.02 -9.33 8.63
CA PHE A 26 1.39 -9.13 8.95
C PHE A 26 1.58 -7.85 9.75
N PRO A 27 2.66 -7.73 10.54
CA PRO A 27 3.08 -6.43 11.04
C PRO A 27 3.48 -5.50 9.89
N ASN A 28 3.28 -4.19 10.05
CA ASN A 28 3.78 -3.18 9.11
C ASN A 28 5.26 -2.88 9.36
N ASP A 29 6.10 -3.89 9.16
CA ASP A 29 7.54 -3.80 9.31
C ASP A 29 8.25 -4.68 8.27
N ARG A 30 9.58 -4.71 8.32
CA ARG A 30 10.40 -5.50 7.39
C ARG A 30 10.07 -6.99 7.42
N GLN A 31 9.77 -7.56 8.59
CA GLN A 31 9.43 -8.98 8.70
C GLN A 31 8.12 -9.27 7.95
N GLY A 32 7.11 -8.42 8.11
CA GLY A 32 5.87 -8.53 7.35
C GLY A 32 6.08 -8.42 5.84
N TYR A 33 6.99 -7.55 5.39
CA TYR A 33 7.30 -7.39 3.97
C TYR A 33 7.96 -8.64 3.38
N GLU A 34 8.86 -9.29 4.13
CA GLU A 34 9.52 -10.53 3.71
C GLU A 34 8.51 -11.69 3.60
N GLU A 35 7.53 -11.78 4.49
CA GLU A 35 6.45 -12.78 4.40
C GLU A 35 5.56 -12.56 3.17
N ILE A 36 5.27 -11.31 2.79
CA ILE A 36 4.53 -10.99 1.57
C ILE A 36 5.26 -11.52 0.33
N ILE A 37 6.58 -11.36 0.26
CA ILE A 37 7.38 -11.86 -0.88
C ILE A 37 7.35 -13.39 -0.98
N LYS A 38 7.35 -14.10 0.16
CA LYS A 38 7.26 -15.56 0.18
C LYS A 38 5.93 -16.08 -0.37
N ILE A 39 4.86 -15.31 -0.22
CA ILE A 39 3.51 -15.69 -0.65
C ILE A 39 3.22 -15.23 -2.09
N SER A 40 3.70 -14.06 -2.49
CA SER A 40 3.37 -13.45 -3.78
C SER A 40 4.45 -13.72 -4.83
N PRO A 41 4.14 -14.39 -5.96
CA PRO A 41 5.13 -14.71 -6.98
C PRO A 41 5.64 -13.44 -7.69
N LYS A 42 6.87 -13.49 -8.20
CA LYS A 42 7.46 -12.39 -8.99
C LYS A 42 6.56 -12.00 -10.17
N GLY A 43 6.45 -10.70 -10.45
CA GLY A 43 5.57 -10.17 -11.49
C GLY A 43 4.09 -10.09 -11.10
N CYS A 44 3.74 -10.37 -9.84
CA CYS A 44 2.42 -10.08 -9.29
C CYS A 44 2.16 -8.56 -9.28
N LYS A 45 0.93 -8.15 -9.59
CA LYS A 45 0.47 -6.77 -9.42
C LYS A 45 -0.01 -6.57 -7.99
N VAL A 46 0.43 -5.48 -7.36
CA VAL A 46 0.15 -5.20 -5.95
C VAL A 46 -0.63 -3.90 -5.83
N GLY A 47 -1.90 -3.97 -5.41
CA GLY A 47 -2.71 -2.80 -5.08
C GLY A 47 -2.55 -2.43 -3.61
N ILE A 48 -2.19 -1.18 -3.30
CA ILE A 48 -1.99 -0.69 -1.92
C ILE A 48 -2.85 0.55 -1.69
N GLU A 49 -3.60 0.61 -0.59
CA GLU A 49 -4.33 1.84 -0.23
C GLU A 49 -3.40 2.92 0.33
N SER A 50 -3.52 4.15 -0.19
CA SER A 50 -2.81 5.33 0.31
C SER A 50 -3.47 5.90 1.57
N THR A 51 -3.37 5.20 2.70
CA THR A 51 -3.84 5.70 4.01
C THR A 51 -2.69 6.35 4.78
N GLY A 52 -2.58 7.68 4.69
CA GLY A 52 -1.49 8.43 5.34
C GLY A 52 -0.11 8.01 4.82
N ILE A 53 0.92 8.06 5.67
CA ILE A 53 2.32 7.77 5.29
C ILE A 53 2.69 6.28 5.36
N TYR A 54 1.84 5.43 5.94
CA TYR A 54 2.21 4.08 6.38
C TYR A 54 2.50 3.10 5.23
N HIS A 55 2.02 3.40 4.03
CA HIS A 55 2.22 2.57 2.84
C HIS A 55 3.59 2.79 2.15
N VAL A 56 4.28 3.89 2.45
CA VAL A 56 5.47 4.33 1.71
C VAL A 56 6.61 3.31 1.79
N ASN A 57 6.87 2.77 2.98
CA ASN A 57 7.96 1.81 3.17
C ASN A 57 7.67 0.47 2.47
N LEU A 58 6.45 -0.04 2.61
CA LEU A 58 6.00 -1.24 1.89
C LEU A 58 6.11 -1.06 0.37
N ALA A 59 5.64 0.07 -0.16
CA ALA A 59 5.67 0.34 -1.60
C ALA A 59 7.10 0.33 -2.16
N LYS A 60 8.05 1.02 -1.48
CA LYS A 60 9.46 1.02 -1.86
C LYS A 60 10.07 -0.37 -1.83
N TYR A 61 9.73 -1.17 -0.82
CA TYR A 61 10.26 -2.52 -0.66
C TYR A 61 9.84 -3.43 -1.81
N LEU A 62 8.58 -3.31 -2.28
CA LEU A 62 8.03 -4.16 -3.33
C LEU A 62 8.31 -3.67 -4.76
N MET A 63 8.54 -2.37 -4.97
CA MET A 63 8.70 -1.77 -6.31
C MET A 63 9.87 -2.32 -7.15
N GLY A 64 10.83 -3.03 -6.55
CA GLY A 64 11.92 -3.69 -7.26
C GLY A 64 11.51 -5.00 -7.95
N GLU A 65 10.46 -5.67 -7.49
CA GLU A 65 10.07 -7.02 -7.94
C GLU A 65 8.61 -7.12 -8.42
N TYR A 66 7.79 -6.10 -8.14
CA TYR A 66 6.35 -6.10 -8.35
C TYR A 66 5.85 -4.84 -9.09
N ASP A 67 4.73 -4.96 -9.82
CA ASP A 67 3.97 -3.82 -10.35
C ASP A 67 3.09 -3.24 -9.22
N VAL A 68 3.67 -2.31 -8.46
CA VAL A 68 3.01 -1.67 -7.31
C VAL A 68 2.13 -0.51 -7.78
N ARG A 69 0.86 -0.54 -7.36
CA ARG A 69 -0.16 0.46 -7.66
C ARG A 69 -0.73 1.04 -6.38
N ILE A 70 -0.46 2.33 -6.17
CA ILE A 70 -0.98 3.08 -5.03
C ILE A 70 -2.37 3.62 -5.38
N ILE A 71 -3.37 3.19 -4.62
CA ILE A 71 -4.77 3.49 -4.86
C ILE A 71 -5.24 4.51 -3.82
N ASN A 72 -5.82 5.61 -4.32
CA ASN A 72 -6.38 6.66 -3.47
C ASN A 72 -7.62 6.12 -2.70
N PRO A 73 -7.71 6.33 -1.37
CA PRO A 73 -8.88 5.96 -0.57
C PRO A 73 -10.23 6.45 -1.14
N PHE A 74 -10.25 7.61 -1.80
CA PHE A 74 -11.45 8.13 -2.45
C PHE A 74 -11.91 7.26 -3.63
N ILE A 75 -10.97 6.70 -4.39
CA ILE A 75 -11.28 5.75 -5.48
C ILE A 75 -11.86 4.49 -4.86
N LEU A 76 -11.21 3.93 -3.83
CA LEU A 76 -11.73 2.76 -3.11
C LEU A 76 -13.16 3.00 -2.61
N LYS A 77 -13.47 4.18 -2.07
CA LYS A 77 -14.83 4.58 -1.65
C LYS A 77 -15.85 4.63 -2.80
N LYS A 78 -15.46 5.00 -4.02
CA LYS A 78 -16.36 5.01 -5.19
C LYS A 78 -16.70 3.59 -5.68
N PHE A 79 -15.77 2.66 -5.53
CA PHE A 79 -15.99 1.23 -5.82
C PHE A 79 -16.65 0.48 -4.65
N LYS A 80 -16.84 1.11 -3.49
CA LYS A 80 -17.59 0.54 -2.37
C LYS A 80 -19.09 0.66 -2.65
N ASP A 81 -19.72 -0.45 -2.96
CA ASP A 81 -21.17 -0.57 -2.82
C ASP A 81 -21.50 -0.43 -1.31
N PHE A 82 -22.34 0.55 -0.94
CA PHE A 82 -22.59 0.98 0.46
C PHE A 82 -23.27 -0.08 1.36
N ARG A 83 -23.43 -1.32 0.89
CA ARG A 83 -24.25 -2.36 1.51
C ARG A 83 -23.51 -3.27 2.51
N GLY A 84 -22.22 -3.04 2.76
CA GLY A 84 -21.40 -3.90 3.61
C GLY A 84 -20.73 -3.19 4.79
N LYS A 85 -20.56 -3.90 5.91
CA LYS A 85 -19.75 -3.46 7.06
C LYS A 85 -18.31 -3.18 6.62
N LYS A 86 -17.76 -2.02 7.01
CA LYS A 86 -16.34 -1.68 6.80
C LYS A 86 -15.48 -2.72 7.52
N SER A 87 -14.52 -3.31 6.79
CA SER A 87 -13.55 -4.25 7.33
C SER A 87 -12.29 -4.18 6.49
N ASP A 88 -11.14 -4.12 7.14
CA ASP A 88 -9.80 -4.09 6.55
C ASP A 88 -9.59 -5.25 5.54
N LYS A 89 -10.19 -6.42 5.81
CA LYS A 89 -10.20 -7.57 4.87
C LYS A 89 -10.99 -7.27 3.59
N ASN A 90 -12.16 -6.65 3.70
CA ASN A 90 -12.94 -6.29 2.51
C ASN A 90 -12.23 -5.22 1.67
N ASP A 91 -11.48 -4.33 2.31
CA ASP A 91 -10.71 -3.29 1.64
C ASP A 91 -9.52 -3.90 0.87
N ALA A 92 -8.78 -4.83 1.49
CA ALA A 92 -7.73 -5.60 0.81
C ALA A 92 -8.25 -6.38 -0.42
N LYS A 93 -9.42 -7.03 -0.31
CA LYS A 93 -10.03 -7.74 -1.44
C LYS A 93 -10.40 -6.78 -2.59
N LYS A 94 -11.02 -5.65 -2.26
CA LYS A 94 -11.43 -4.65 -3.26
C LYS A 94 -10.25 -4.04 -3.98
N LEU A 95 -9.12 -3.82 -3.31
CA LEU A 95 -7.90 -3.35 -3.95
C LEU A 95 -7.45 -4.31 -5.06
N ALA A 96 -7.50 -5.63 -4.83
CA ALA A 96 -7.18 -6.61 -5.87
C ALA A 96 -8.16 -6.53 -7.06
N GLU A 97 -9.47 -6.42 -6.79
CA GLU A 97 -10.50 -6.26 -7.83
C GLU A 97 -10.32 -4.96 -8.64
N ILE A 98 -9.95 -3.86 -7.98
CA ILE A 98 -9.64 -2.58 -8.62
C ILE A 98 -8.44 -2.74 -9.56
N VAL A 99 -7.36 -3.39 -9.12
CA VAL A 99 -6.17 -3.60 -9.97
C VAL A 99 -6.48 -4.44 -11.20
N VAL A 100 -7.37 -5.43 -11.09
CA VAL A 100 -7.86 -6.22 -12.23
C VAL A 100 -8.68 -5.35 -13.20
N SER A 101 -9.61 -4.55 -12.68
CA SER A 101 -10.52 -3.73 -13.51
C SER A 101 -9.85 -2.53 -14.18
N MET A 102 -8.79 -1.96 -13.60
CA MET A 102 -8.13 -0.74 -14.11
C MET A 102 -7.12 -0.96 -15.25
N GLY A 103 -6.90 -2.19 -15.73
CA GLY A 103 -6.01 -2.44 -16.87
C GLY A 103 -4.56 -1.97 -16.62
N SER A 104 -3.84 -1.50 -17.64
CA SER A 104 -2.48 -0.93 -17.52
C SER A 104 -2.45 0.61 -17.50
N GLU A 105 -3.59 1.29 -17.59
CA GLU A 105 -3.64 2.75 -17.76
C GLU A 105 -3.25 3.56 -16.51
N PHE A 106 -3.30 2.94 -15.32
CA PHE A 106 -2.75 3.51 -14.08
C PHE A 106 -1.43 2.84 -13.71
N THR A 107 -0.48 2.78 -14.65
CA THR A 107 0.91 2.40 -14.34
C THR A 107 1.70 3.61 -13.82
N THR A 108 2.40 3.35 -12.73
CA THR A 108 3.00 4.28 -11.76
C THR A 108 4.31 4.92 -12.23
N SER A 109 4.28 5.76 -13.27
CA SER A 109 5.23 6.88 -13.34
C SER A 109 4.92 7.87 -12.22
N ASP A 110 3.63 8.17 -12.06
CA ASP A 110 3.16 9.21 -11.15
C ASP A 110 3.25 8.80 -9.69
N ALA A 111 3.09 7.52 -9.35
CA ALA A 111 3.22 7.09 -7.95
C ALA A 111 4.68 7.03 -7.48
N ARG A 112 5.65 6.75 -8.36
CA ARG A 112 7.08 6.87 -8.00
C ARG A 112 7.43 8.33 -7.71
N GLU A 113 6.95 9.23 -8.56
CA GLU A 113 7.15 10.67 -8.40
C GLU A 113 6.42 11.21 -7.17
N LEU A 114 5.14 10.87 -6.97
CA LEU A 114 4.37 11.22 -5.76
C LEU A 114 5.00 10.65 -4.50
N THR A 115 5.49 9.40 -4.53
CA THR A 115 6.20 8.81 -3.37
C THR A 115 7.50 9.56 -3.11
N SER A 116 8.22 9.97 -4.13
CA SER A 116 9.46 10.75 -4.02
C SER A 116 9.22 12.17 -3.51
N GLN A 117 8.17 12.84 -4.01
CA GLN A 117 7.72 14.15 -3.56
C GLN A 117 7.21 14.09 -2.12
N TRP A 118 6.45 13.06 -1.77
CA TRP A 118 5.97 12.81 -0.41
C TRP A 118 7.13 12.54 0.55
N ASP A 119 8.11 11.74 0.12
CA ASP A 119 9.36 11.50 0.84
C ASP A 119 10.13 12.79 1.10
N PHE A 120 10.23 13.65 0.09
CA PHE A 120 10.87 14.96 0.21
C PHE A 120 10.14 15.83 1.23
N VAL A 121 8.81 15.92 1.15
CA VAL A 121 7.99 16.68 2.10
C VAL A 121 8.11 16.12 3.52
N THR A 122 8.01 14.80 3.68
CA THR A 122 8.09 14.15 5.01
C THR A 122 9.46 14.34 5.64
N ARG A 123 10.54 14.18 4.87
CA ARG A 123 11.92 14.46 5.34
C ARG A 123 12.13 15.94 5.66
N SER A 124 11.53 16.84 4.88
CA SER A 124 11.61 18.28 5.13
C SER A 124 10.87 18.67 6.41
N ILE A 125 9.67 18.12 6.65
CA ILE A 125 8.93 18.32 7.90
C ILE A 125 9.72 17.76 9.09
N ALA A 126 10.33 16.58 8.95
CA ALA A 126 11.16 16.01 10.01
C ALA A 126 12.38 16.89 10.31
N ARG A 127 13.07 17.43 9.29
CA ARG A 127 14.18 18.37 9.48
C ARG A 127 13.74 19.64 10.20
N VAL A 128 12.65 20.27 9.76
CA VAL A 128 12.12 21.47 10.41
C VAL A 128 11.74 21.20 11.86
N LYS A 129 11.14 20.05 12.18
CA LYS A 129 10.84 19.69 13.57
C LYS A 129 12.09 19.53 14.44
N VAL A 130 13.19 19.03 13.88
CA VAL A 130 14.47 18.90 14.58
C VAL A 130 15.16 20.26 14.75
N GLU A 131 15.10 21.13 13.73
CA GLU A 131 15.66 22.48 13.77
C GLU A 131 14.90 23.42 14.73
N GLU A 132 13.58 23.26 14.85
CA GLU A 132 12.71 24.02 15.75
C GLU A 132 12.65 23.43 17.18
N GLY A 133 13.43 22.39 17.49
CA GLY A 133 13.57 21.86 18.85
C GLY A 133 12.35 21.12 19.41
N PHE A 134 11.49 20.56 18.56
CA PHE A 134 10.42 19.67 19.02
C PHE A 134 11.01 18.28 19.34
N ASP A 135 11.24 18.01 20.62
CA ASP A 135 11.68 16.70 21.12
C ASP A 135 10.74 15.58 20.64
N THR A 136 11.30 14.64 19.88
CA THR A 136 10.64 13.37 19.55
C THR A 136 10.64 12.49 20.80
N PHE A 137 9.61 12.60 21.63
CA PHE A 137 9.33 11.59 22.64
C PHE A 137 8.73 10.33 21.97
N GLY A 138 9.43 9.21 22.13
CA GLY A 138 8.86 7.86 22.09
C GLY A 138 9.08 7.09 20.80
N LEU A 139 10.27 6.49 20.67
CA LEU A 139 10.46 5.18 20.02
C LEU A 139 9.59 4.11 20.70
#